data_AF-A0A3M2ADW6-F1
#
_entry.id   AF-A0A3M2ADW6-F1
#
_cell.length_a   1.000
_cell.length_b   1.000
_cell.length_c   1.000
_cell.angle_alpha   90.00
_cell.angle_beta   90.00
_cell.angle_gamma   90.00
#
_symmetry.space_group_name_H-M   'P 1'
#
loop_
_entity.id
_entity.type
_entity.pdbx_description
1 polymer ?
#
loop_
_entity_poly.entity_id
_entity_poly.type
_entity_poly.pdbx_seq_one_letter_code
_entity_poly.pdbx_strand_id
1 'polypeptide(L)'
;AIFLIVFVLSVVQSVAQDVTAVMNKDEVATRALDILGLGADDTVGIATTHSSITIQAFSDSTIPFLHDRLTNRPAWHVHLEGVKLSLPRLGADSLRAPARDYDVYLDDSTGKLLEIVSVLGGYDSSTVRVPTATEAEQQLLNHGEHYFALYEEPVVTFPEALKRAVGSPHETVLLFARCLLWGTDSLSARPVWIMDVYGGDYSLHAPKTVPLYQRNHMRTIIDATTGEFIVATNMPLAR
;
A
#
# COMPACT_ATOMS: atom_id res chain seq x y z
N ALA A 1 61.71 5.24 33.97
CA ALA A 1 60.45 5.44 33.25
C ALA A 1 60.16 4.15 32.49
N ILE A 2 59.18 3.37 32.92
CA ILE A 2 58.80 2.08 32.34
C ILE A 2 57.48 2.32 31.61
N PHE A 3 57.47 2.16 30.28
CA PHE A 3 56.26 2.26 29.46
C PHE A 3 55.54 0.91 29.47
N LEU A 4 54.33 0.90 30.04
CA LEU A 4 53.40 -0.22 30.02
C LEU A 4 52.58 -0.14 28.73
N ILE A 5 52.78 -1.07 27.79
CA ILE A 5 51.95 -1.21 26.60
C ILE A 5 50.75 -2.09 26.97
N VAL A 6 49.57 -1.49 27.07
CA VAL A 6 48.30 -2.19 27.26
C VAL A 6 47.76 -2.55 25.87
N PHE A 7 47.81 -3.83 25.51
CA PHE A 7 47.13 -4.36 24.33
C PHE A 7 45.63 -4.52 24.64
N VAL A 8 44.80 -3.65 24.05
CA VAL A 8 43.34 -3.80 24.04
C VAL A 8 42.99 -4.80 22.94
N LEU A 9 42.62 -6.02 23.34
CA LEU A 9 42.00 -7.02 22.47
C LEU A 9 40.62 -6.54 22.03
N SER A 10 40.51 -6.05 20.80
CA SER A 10 39.23 -5.78 20.14
C SER A 10 38.57 -7.11 19.78
N VAL A 11 37.55 -7.48 20.57
CA VAL A 11 36.61 -8.56 20.27
C VAL A 11 35.83 -8.16 19.03
N VAL A 12 36.15 -8.78 17.89
CA VAL A 12 35.30 -8.76 16.69
C VAL A 12 34.10 -9.64 17.01
N GLN A 13 33.01 -9.03 17.48
CA GLN A 13 31.72 -9.72 17.53
C GLN A 13 31.26 -9.95 16.10
N SER A 14 31.30 -11.22 15.70
CA SER A 14 30.66 -11.74 14.49
C SER A 14 29.19 -11.35 14.54
N VAL A 15 28.78 -10.45 13.65
CA VAL A 15 27.37 -10.18 13.37
C VAL A 15 26.81 -11.49 12.81
N ALA A 16 25.97 -12.16 13.60
CA ALA A 16 25.22 -13.31 13.15
C ALA A 16 24.43 -12.90 11.90
N GLN A 17 24.66 -13.61 10.79
CA GLN A 17 23.73 -13.60 9.67
C GLN A 17 22.41 -14.12 10.21
N ASP A 18 21.43 -13.22 10.36
CA ASP A 18 20.03 -13.62 10.39
C ASP A 18 19.77 -14.38 9.09
N VAL A 19 19.67 -15.70 9.21
CA VAL A 19 19.15 -16.54 8.13
C VAL A 19 17.65 -16.22 8.11
N THR A 20 17.27 -15.17 7.40
CA THR A 20 15.86 -14.86 7.10
C THR A 20 15.27 -16.10 6.48
N ALA A 21 14.42 -16.80 7.22
CA ALA A 21 13.66 -17.92 6.71
C ALA A 21 12.84 -17.40 5.53
N VAL A 22 13.15 -17.89 4.33
CA VAL A 22 12.36 -17.60 3.13
C VAL A 22 10.95 -18.10 3.40
N MET A 23 9.97 -17.20 3.36
CA MET A 23 8.59 -17.56 3.65
C MET A 23 8.11 -18.66 2.71
N ASN A 24 7.35 -19.61 3.24
CA ASN A 24 6.68 -20.59 2.41
C ASN A 24 5.32 -20.07 1.90
N LYS A 25 4.71 -20.76 0.93
CA LYS A 25 3.44 -20.34 0.32
C LYS A 25 2.30 -20.18 1.31
N ASP A 26 2.22 -21.02 2.34
CA ASP A 26 1.15 -20.99 3.33
C ASP A 26 1.30 -19.79 4.29
N GLU A 27 2.53 -19.47 4.66
CA GLU A 27 2.87 -18.27 5.43
C GLU A 27 2.55 -16.99 4.65
N VAL A 28 2.88 -16.97 3.36
CA VAL A 28 2.58 -15.85 2.45
C VAL A 28 1.06 -15.67 2.28
N ALA A 29 0.32 -16.77 2.11
CA ALA A 29 -1.13 -16.75 2.02
C ALA A 29 -1.75 -16.18 3.30
N THR A 30 -1.34 -16.70 4.45
CA THR A 30 -1.83 -16.25 5.77
C THR A 30 -1.52 -14.78 5.98
N ARG A 31 -0.29 -14.35 5.70
CA ARG A 31 0.14 -12.96 5.82
C ARG A 31 -0.67 -12.01 4.93
N ALA A 32 -0.93 -12.39 3.67
CA ALA A 32 -1.74 -11.59 2.76
C ALA A 32 -3.20 -11.47 3.24
N LEU A 33 -3.79 -12.57 3.73
CA LEU A 33 -5.13 -12.56 4.32
C LEU A 33 -5.18 -11.68 5.59
N ASP A 34 -4.19 -11.79 6.47
CA ASP A 34 -4.09 -10.97 7.68
C ASP A 34 -3.98 -9.47 7.35
N ILE A 35 -3.14 -9.11 6.37
CA ILE A 35 -3.01 -7.72 5.89
C ILE A 35 -4.36 -7.20 5.40
N LEU A 36 -5.10 -7.99 4.62
CA LEU A 36 -6.43 -7.61 4.13
C LEU A 36 -7.53 -7.69 5.20
N GLY A 37 -7.21 -8.15 6.42
CA GLY A 37 -8.19 -8.42 7.48
C GLY A 37 -9.20 -9.51 7.14
N LEU A 38 -8.77 -10.47 6.32
CA LEU A 38 -9.52 -11.66 5.90
C LEU A 38 -9.17 -12.90 6.75
N GLY A 39 -8.34 -12.74 7.78
CA GLY A 39 -8.09 -13.78 8.79
C GLY A 39 -9.36 -14.19 9.53
N ALA A 40 -9.27 -15.22 10.37
CA ALA A 40 -10.36 -16.04 10.95
C ALA A 40 -11.48 -15.35 11.79
N ASP A 41 -11.72 -14.05 11.61
CA ASP A 41 -12.88 -13.34 12.13
C ASP A 41 -14.06 -13.44 11.15
N ASP A 42 -15.19 -13.98 11.63
CA ASP A 42 -16.46 -14.19 10.90
C ASP A 42 -17.12 -12.91 10.33
N THR A 43 -16.47 -11.74 10.47
CA THR A 43 -17.03 -10.46 10.04
C THR A 43 -16.79 -10.14 8.57
N VAL A 44 -15.88 -10.85 7.90
CA VAL A 44 -15.59 -10.67 6.47
C VAL A 44 -15.94 -11.93 5.68
N GLY A 45 -17.04 -11.85 4.93
CA GLY A 45 -17.47 -12.95 4.06
C GLY A 45 -16.63 -13.02 2.79
N ILE A 46 -15.69 -13.96 2.73
CA ILE A 46 -15.04 -14.34 1.46
C ILE A 46 -16.07 -15.13 0.63
N ALA A 47 -16.67 -14.48 -0.35
CA ALA A 47 -17.49 -15.15 -1.35
C ALA A 47 -16.58 -15.80 -2.40
N THR A 48 -15.97 -16.94 -2.05
CA THR A 48 -15.28 -17.86 -2.98
C THR A 48 -14.06 -17.27 -3.70
N THR A 49 -12.86 -17.47 -3.14
CA THR A 49 -11.61 -17.02 -3.74
C THR A 49 -11.00 -18.10 -4.64
N HIS A 50 -10.92 -17.83 -5.95
CA HIS A 50 -9.77 -18.31 -6.69
C HIS A 50 -8.58 -17.53 -6.19
N SER A 51 -7.63 -18.21 -5.55
CA SER A 51 -6.37 -17.63 -5.13
C SER A 51 -5.23 -18.21 -5.94
N SER A 52 -4.28 -17.37 -6.34
CA SER A 52 -3.02 -17.82 -6.92
C SER A 52 -1.86 -17.17 -6.18
N ILE A 53 -0.80 -17.97 -5.94
CA ILE A 53 0.38 -17.54 -5.21
C ILE A 53 1.59 -17.88 -6.06
N THR A 54 2.28 -16.85 -6.51
CA THR A 54 3.47 -16.97 -7.36
C THR A 54 4.59 -16.08 -6.85
N ILE A 55 5.84 -16.43 -7.17
CA ILE A 55 6.96 -15.52 -7.02
C ILE A 55 7.18 -14.86 -8.38
N GLN A 56 7.25 -13.54 -8.41
CA GLN A 56 7.56 -12.79 -9.61
C GLN A 56 8.43 -11.57 -9.31
N ALA A 57 9.02 -11.00 -10.36
CA ALA A 57 9.72 -9.74 -10.24
C ALA A 57 8.68 -8.63 -10.04
N PHE A 58 8.71 -7.97 -8.89
CA PHE A 58 7.93 -6.77 -8.64
C PHE A 58 8.44 -5.64 -9.52
N SER A 59 7.54 -5.03 -10.25
CA SER A 59 7.82 -3.86 -11.07
C SER A 59 6.65 -2.92 -10.94
N ASP A 60 6.74 -2.01 -9.97
CA ASP A 60 5.76 -0.96 -9.83
C ASP A 60 6.30 0.35 -10.40
N SER A 61 5.58 0.83 -11.40
CA SER A 61 5.86 2.07 -12.11
C SER A 61 5.09 3.26 -11.51
N THR A 62 4.48 3.11 -10.34
CA THR A 62 3.56 4.09 -9.76
C THR A 62 3.96 4.56 -8.35
N ILE A 63 4.88 3.89 -7.64
CA ILE A 63 5.44 4.37 -6.36
C ILE A 63 6.50 5.47 -6.58
N PRO A 64 6.22 6.74 -6.24
CA PRO A 64 7.19 7.83 -6.32
C PRO A 64 8.36 7.62 -5.36
N PHE A 65 9.54 8.15 -5.68
CA PHE A 65 10.80 8.10 -4.90
C PHE A 65 11.43 6.72 -4.69
N LEU A 66 10.63 5.64 -4.70
CA LEU A 66 11.09 4.29 -4.40
C LEU A 66 11.07 3.35 -5.62
N HIS A 67 10.45 3.73 -6.73
CA HIS A 67 10.30 2.86 -7.91
C HIS A 67 11.61 2.20 -8.38
N ASP A 68 12.70 2.94 -8.51
CA ASP A 68 14.00 2.40 -8.93
C ASP A 68 14.52 1.31 -7.98
N ARG A 69 14.24 1.43 -6.68
CA ARG A 69 14.67 0.46 -5.66
C ARG A 69 13.77 -0.77 -5.58
N LEU A 70 12.55 -0.66 -6.08
CA LEU A 70 11.54 -1.70 -6.05
C LEU A 70 11.45 -2.46 -7.39
N THR A 71 11.95 -1.87 -8.47
CA THR A 71 11.94 -2.47 -9.80
C THR A 71 12.80 -3.74 -9.85
N ASN A 72 12.24 -4.81 -10.42
CA ASN A 72 12.84 -6.15 -10.51
C ASN A 72 13.13 -6.81 -9.15
N ARG A 73 12.52 -6.34 -8.07
CA ARG A 73 12.68 -6.93 -6.75
C ARG A 73 11.88 -8.23 -6.65
N PRO A 74 12.46 -9.37 -6.22
CA PRO A 74 11.68 -10.60 -6.03
C PRO A 74 10.57 -10.39 -5.00
N ALA A 75 9.35 -10.74 -5.38
CA ALA A 75 8.18 -10.60 -4.51
C ALA A 75 7.24 -11.79 -4.67
N TRP A 76 6.63 -12.17 -3.56
CA TRP A 76 5.42 -12.96 -3.56
C TRP A 76 4.26 -12.13 -4.07
N HIS A 77 3.52 -12.67 -5.04
CA HIS A 77 2.28 -12.13 -5.54
C HIS A 77 1.14 -13.07 -5.13
N VAL A 78 0.25 -12.56 -4.30
CA VAL A 78 -0.98 -13.23 -3.88
C VAL A 78 -2.14 -12.55 -4.58
N HIS A 79 -2.74 -13.24 -5.55
CA HIS A 79 -3.94 -12.80 -6.22
C HIS A 79 -5.16 -13.44 -5.57
N LEU A 80 -6.18 -12.64 -5.26
CA LEU A 80 -7.45 -13.07 -4.68
C LEU A 80 -8.59 -12.50 -5.54
N GLU A 81 -9.36 -13.37 -6.18
CA GLU A 81 -10.50 -12.98 -7.01
C GLU A 81 -11.78 -12.88 -6.17
N GLY A 82 -12.67 -11.93 -6.51
CA GLY A 82 -14.05 -11.93 -6.02
C GLY A 82 -14.24 -11.57 -4.54
N VAL A 83 -13.27 -10.89 -3.92
CA VAL A 83 -13.28 -10.56 -2.50
C VAL A 83 -14.32 -9.46 -2.19
N LYS A 84 -15.15 -9.70 -1.17
CA LYS A 84 -16.07 -8.70 -0.61
C LYS A 84 -15.62 -8.31 0.78
N LEU A 85 -15.15 -7.06 0.93
CA LEU A 85 -14.80 -6.54 2.25
C LEU A 85 -16.05 -6.03 2.96
N SER A 86 -16.36 -6.60 4.11
CA SER A 86 -17.36 -6.08 5.03
C SER A 86 -16.74 -4.94 5.83
N LEU A 87 -17.08 -3.70 5.51
CA LEU A 87 -16.61 -2.52 6.24
C LEU A 87 -17.77 -1.97 7.10
N PRO A 88 -17.77 -2.18 8.44
CA PRO A 88 -18.88 -1.83 9.33
C PRO A 88 -19.37 -0.37 9.27
N ARG A 89 -18.54 0.57 8.81
CA ARG A 89 -18.90 1.99 8.69
C ARG A 89 -19.64 2.36 7.40
N LEU A 90 -19.75 1.45 6.42
CA LEU A 90 -20.59 1.65 5.23
C LEU A 90 -22.06 1.27 5.50
N GLY A 91 -22.42 0.93 6.74
CA GLY A 91 -23.79 0.54 7.10
C GLY A 91 -24.25 -0.74 6.40
N ALA A 92 -25.56 -0.93 6.26
CA ALA A 92 -26.15 -2.08 5.57
C ALA A 92 -25.73 -2.17 4.08
N ASP A 93 -25.23 -1.09 3.50
CA ASP A 93 -24.74 -1.04 2.13
C ASP A 93 -23.34 -1.66 1.95
N SER A 94 -22.60 -1.93 3.05
CA SER A 94 -21.36 -2.73 2.99
C SER A 94 -21.57 -4.12 2.38
N LEU A 95 -22.73 -4.73 2.60
CA LEU A 95 -23.11 -6.03 2.00
C LEU A 95 -23.43 -5.94 0.50
N ARG A 96 -23.64 -4.71 0.00
CA ARG A 96 -23.86 -4.42 -1.42
C ARG A 96 -22.59 -3.97 -2.13
N ALA A 97 -21.49 -3.77 -1.39
CA ALA A 97 -20.22 -3.42 -2.00
C ALA A 97 -19.87 -4.46 -3.08
N PRO A 98 -19.47 -4.01 -4.28
CA PRO A 98 -19.12 -4.93 -5.35
C PRO A 98 -17.91 -5.76 -4.95
N ALA A 99 -17.83 -6.98 -5.48
CA ALA A 99 -16.66 -7.81 -5.32
C ALA A 99 -15.46 -7.16 -6.02
N ARG A 100 -14.27 -7.37 -5.46
CA ARG A 100 -13.02 -6.81 -5.96
C ARG A 100 -11.96 -7.90 -6.01
N ASP A 101 -11.06 -7.76 -6.97
CA ASP A 101 -9.86 -8.57 -7.02
C ASP A 101 -8.76 -7.83 -6.26
N TYR A 102 -7.91 -8.57 -5.56
CA TYR A 102 -6.79 -8.03 -4.80
C TYR A 102 -5.50 -8.71 -5.24
N ASP A 103 -4.50 -7.90 -5.56
CA ASP A 103 -3.12 -8.32 -5.71
C ASP A 103 -2.32 -7.79 -4.52
N VAL A 104 -1.84 -8.69 -3.67
CA VAL A 104 -0.97 -8.36 -2.55
C VAL A 104 0.46 -8.75 -2.90
N TYR A 105 1.36 -7.77 -2.87
CA TYR A 105 2.78 -7.95 -3.14
C TYR A 105 3.57 -7.91 -1.84
N LEU A 106 4.25 -9.00 -1.51
CA LEU A 106 5.12 -9.11 -0.35
C LEU A 106 6.56 -9.34 -0.79
N ASP A 107 7.51 -8.70 -0.13
CA ASP A 107 8.93 -8.96 -0.35
C ASP A 107 9.26 -10.45 -0.10
N ASP A 108 9.97 -11.09 -1.03
CA ASP A 108 10.30 -12.53 -0.93
C ASP A 108 11.19 -12.85 0.28
N SER A 109 12.12 -11.95 0.62
CA SER A 109 13.10 -12.17 1.68
C SER A 109 12.59 -11.80 3.07
N THR A 110 11.71 -10.81 3.17
CA THR A 110 11.30 -10.24 4.46
C THR A 110 9.81 -10.36 4.74
N GLY A 111 8.97 -10.76 3.78
CA GLY A 111 7.52 -10.81 3.95
C GLY A 111 6.84 -9.45 4.12
N LYS A 112 7.56 -8.37 3.81
CA LYS A 112 7.09 -6.99 4.03
C LYS A 112 6.14 -6.61 2.92
N LEU A 113 5.09 -5.89 3.26
CA LEU A 113 4.16 -5.37 2.27
C LEU A 113 4.87 -4.38 1.34
N LEU A 114 4.85 -4.66 0.04
CA LEU A 114 5.29 -3.73 -1.00
C LEU A 114 4.10 -2.88 -1.45
N GLU A 115 2.99 -3.53 -1.79
CA GLU A 115 1.80 -2.88 -2.33
C GLU A 115 0.57 -3.79 -2.24
N ILE A 116 -0.61 -3.16 -2.10
CA ILE A 116 -1.91 -3.77 -2.37
C ILE A 116 -2.50 -3.06 -3.58
N VAL A 117 -2.84 -3.82 -4.62
CA VAL A 117 -3.64 -3.34 -5.74
C VAL A 117 -5.03 -3.97 -5.61
N SER A 118 -6.07 -3.18 -5.82
CA SER A 118 -7.43 -3.72 -5.88
C SER A 118 -8.20 -3.17 -7.06
N VAL A 119 -8.73 -4.09 -7.86
CA VAL A 119 -9.53 -3.80 -9.06
C VAL A 119 -10.99 -4.16 -8.81
N LEU A 120 -11.90 -3.31 -9.24
CA LEU A 120 -13.32 -3.59 -9.20
C LEU A 120 -13.64 -4.78 -10.12
N GLY A 121 -14.33 -5.80 -9.60
CA GLY A 121 -14.57 -7.04 -10.33
C GLY A 121 -15.27 -6.79 -11.68
N GLY A 122 -14.70 -7.34 -12.75
CA GLY A 122 -15.21 -7.18 -14.12
C GLY A 122 -14.86 -5.87 -14.82
N TYR A 123 -14.02 -5.02 -14.21
CA TYR A 123 -13.52 -3.80 -14.84
C TYR A 123 -12.11 -3.96 -15.38
N ASP A 124 -11.84 -3.32 -16.51
CA ASP A 124 -10.50 -3.19 -17.08
C ASP A 124 -9.78 -1.98 -16.46
N SER A 125 -8.77 -2.24 -15.64
CA SER A 125 -7.97 -1.21 -14.98
C SER A 125 -7.19 -0.32 -15.96
N SER A 126 -6.95 -0.78 -17.20
CA SER A 126 -6.26 0.02 -18.23
C SER A 126 -7.10 1.20 -18.73
N THR A 127 -8.41 1.19 -18.46
CA THR A 127 -9.31 2.33 -18.74
C THR A 127 -9.06 3.53 -17.84
N VAL A 128 -8.32 3.33 -16.75
CA VAL A 128 -7.97 4.35 -15.77
C VAL A 128 -6.52 4.78 -16.00
N ARG A 129 -6.32 6.10 -16.18
CA ARG A 129 -4.98 6.66 -16.25
C ARG A 129 -4.43 6.94 -14.85
N VAL A 130 -3.32 6.30 -14.51
CA VAL A 130 -2.55 6.50 -13.28
C VAL A 130 -1.27 7.26 -13.63
N PRO A 131 -0.83 8.25 -12.83
CA PRO A 131 0.46 8.88 -13.06
C PRO A 131 1.59 7.86 -12.88
N THR A 132 2.60 7.96 -13.74
CA THR A 132 3.86 7.22 -13.53
C THR A 132 4.56 7.72 -12.27
N ALA A 133 5.45 6.91 -11.70
CA ALA A 133 6.24 7.24 -10.52
C ALA A 133 7.03 8.55 -10.74
N THR A 134 7.59 8.74 -11.94
CA THR A 134 8.30 9.97 -12.30
C THR A 134 7.38 11.19 -12.36
N GLU A 135 6.20 11.08 -13.00
CA GLU A 135 5.22 12.19 -13.05
C GLU A 135 4.70 12.55 -11.65
N ALA A 136 4.47 11.53 -10.82
CA ALA A 136 4.00 11.68 -9.47
C ALA A 136 5.07 12.31 -8.57
N GLU A 137 6.32 11.85 -8.66
CA GLU A 137 7.45 12.37 -7.91
C GLU A 137 7.70 13.85 -8.18
N GLN A 138 7.71 14.26 -9.45
CA GLN A 138 7.85 15.67 -9.82
C GLN A 138 6.74 16.54 -9.21
N GLN A 139 5.50 16.05 -9.20
CA GLN A 139 4.39 16.78 -8.60
C GLN A 139 4.51 16.84 -7.07
N LEU A 140 4.82 15.74 -6.42
CA LEU A 140 4.98 15.65 -4.96
C LEU A 140 6.12 16.53 -4.45
N LEU A 141 7.25 16.58 -5.17
CA LEU A 141 8.36 17.48 -4.86
C LEU A 141 7.94 18.96 -4.88
N ASN A 142 7.08 19.36 -5.81
CA ASN A 142 6.53 20.73 -5.85
C ASN A 142 5.62 21.05 -4.66
N HIS A 143 5.14 20.02 -3.96
CA HIS A 143 4.38 20.13 -2.71
C HIS A 143 5.23 19.87 -1.46
N GLY A 144 6.55 19.68 -1.62
CA GLY A 144 7.47 19.38 -0.53
C GLY A 144 7.23 18.03 0.12
N GLU A 145 6.61 17.07 -0.56
CA GLU A 145 6.34 15.72 -0.04
C GLU A 145 7.45 14.73 -0.43
N HIS A 146 7.77 13.80 0.47
CA HIS A 146 8.85 12.81 0.27
C HIS A 146 8.44 11.44 0.82
N TYR A 147 8.78 10.37 0.08
CA TYR A 147 8.62 8.99 0.54
C TYR A 147 10.02 8.43 0.84
N PHE A 148 10.29 8.08 2.09
CA PHE A 148 11.63 7.76 2.57
C PHE A 148 11.96 6.27 2.50
N ALA A 149 10.98 5.42 2.83
CA ALA A 149 11.13 3.97 2.89
C ALA A 149 9.76 3.27 2.90
N LEU A 150 9.76 1.96 2.67
CA LEU A 150 8.64 1.10 3.06
C LEU A 150 8.52 1.06 4.59
N TYR A 151 7.30 0.96 5.10
CA TYR A 151 7.05 0.76 6.53
C TYR A 151 6.50 -0.64 6.80
N GLU A 152 7.01 -1.28 7.84
CA GLU A 152 7.01 -2.75 7.94
C GLU A 152 5.88 -3.30 8.80
N GLU A 153 5.49 -2.54 9.83
CA GLU A 153 4.55 -3.01 10.85
C GLU A 153 3.58 -1.88 11.27
N PRO A 154 2.54 -1.63 10.45
CA PRO A 154 1.50 -0.67 10.81
C PRO A 154 0.70 -1.18 12.02
N VAL A 155 0.53 -0.31 13.02
CA VAL A 155 -0.37 -0.57 14.16
C VAL A 155 -1.82 -0.54 13.68
N VAL A 156 -2.14 0.38 12.78
CA VAL A 156 -3.44 0.47 12.12
C VAL A 156 -3.45 -0.42 10.90
N THR A 157 -4.33 -1.42 10.90
CA THR A 157 -4.45 -2.38 9.81
C THR A 157 -4.97 -1.74 8.51
N PHE A 158 -4.76 -2.40 7.37
CA PHE A 158 -5.29 -1.91 6.09
C PHE A 158 -6.80 -1.71 6.12
N PRO A 159 -7.65 -2.63 6.64
CA PRO A 159 -9.10 -2.40 6.71
C PRO A 159 -9.47 -1.21 7.60
N GLU A 160 -8.74 -0.96 8.68
CA GLU A 160 -8.97 0.21 9.55
C GLU A 160 -8.60 1.52 8.86
N ALA A 161 -7.52 1.53 8.08
CA ALA A 161 -7.16 2.68 7.26
C ALA A 161 -8.17 2.86 6.10
N LEU A 162 -8.58 1.78 5.43
CA LEU A 162 -9.54 1.82 4.33
C LEU A 162 -10.89 2.40 4.74
N LYS A 163 -11.35 2.13 5.97
CA LYS A 163 -12.56 2.73 6.57
C LYS A 163 -12.48 4.25 6.75
N ARG A 164 -11.28 4.83 6.72
CA ARG A 164 -11.02 6.26 6.89
C ARG A 164 -10.63 6.95 5.59
N ALA A 165 -10.36 6.17 4.53
CA ALA A 165 -9.99 6.71 3.24
C ALA A 165 -11.17 7.46 2.59
N VAL A 166 -10.86 8.59 1.96
CA VAL A 166 -11.81 9.43 1.24
C VAL A 166 -11.90 8.96 -0.21
N GLY A 167 -13.06 9.17 -0.85
CA GLY A 167 -13.27 8.82 -2.26
C GLY A 167 -13.83 7.42 -2.48
N SER A 168 -14.67 6.92 -1.56
CA SER A 168 -15.38 5.64 -1.69
C SER A 168 -14.54 4.49 -2.29
N PRO A 169 -13.43 4.05 -1.65
CA PRO A 169 -12.52 3.06 -2.21
C PRO A 169 -13.17 1.73 -2.66
N HIS A 170 -14.37 1.43 -2.17
CA HIS A 170 -15.14 0.25 -2.53
C HIS A 170 -15.86 0.39 -3.88
N GLU A 171 -16.15 1.61 -4.32
CA GLU A 171 -16.86 1.93 -5.58
C GLU A 171 -15.90 2.25 -6.74
N THR A 172 -14.61 2.39 -6.45
CA THR A 172 -13.62 2.86 -7.42
C THR A 172 -13.11 1.72 -8.28
N VAL A 173 -12.80 1.99 -9.54
CA VAL A 173 -12.27 0.98 -10.47
C VAL A 173 -10.95 0.41 -9.98
N LEU A 174 -10.07 1.27 -9.43
CA LEU A 174 -8.72 0.89 -9.02
C LEU A 174 -8.38 1.53 -7.67
N LEU A 175 -7.67 0.79 -6.83
CA LEU A 175 -7.12 1.21 -5.55
C LEU A 175 -5.67 0.73 -5.49
N PHE A 176 -4.76 1.62 -5.14
CA PHE A 176 -3.43 1.28 -4.64
C PHE A 176 -3.38 1.62 -3.15
N ALA A 177 -2.87 0.72 -2.33
CA ALA A 177 -2.63 0.97 -0.92
C ALA A 177 -1.23 0.53 -0.52
N ARG A 178 -0.53 1.43 0.17
CA ARG A 178 0.89 1.29 0.49
C ARG A 178 1.16 1.78 1.89
N CYS A 179 2.04 1.09 2.60
CA CYS A 179 2.48 1.51 3.92
C CYS A 179 3.93 2.00 3.85
N LEU A 180 4.13 3.31 4.05
CA LEU A 180 5.38 4.00 3.77
C LEU A 180 5.79 4.89 4.95
N LEU A 181 7.08 5.21 5.01
CA LEU A 181 7.57 6.34 5.79
C LEU A 181 7.47 7.61 4.94
N TRP A 182 6.55 8.50 5.29
CA TRP A 182 6.21 9.71 4.56
C TRP A 182 6.49 10.95 5.40
N GLY A 183 6.89 12.05 4.76
CA GLY A 183 6.97 13.36 5.41
C GLY A 183 6.90 14.48 4.41
N THR A 184 6.97 15.70 4.93
CA THR A 184 7.01 16.92 4.12
C THR A 184 8.17 17.82 4.55
N ASP A 185 8.43 18.89 3.81
CA ASP A 185 9.39 19.92 4.22
C ASP A 185 9.06 20.56 5.59
N SER A 186 7.80 20.45 6.04
CA SER A 186 7.31 20.99 7.31
C SER A 186 6.96 19.93 8.36
N LEU A 187 6.90 18.65 7.99
CA LEU A 187 6.51 17.54 8.86
C LEU A 187 7.56 16.45 8.87
N SER A 188 8.01 16.08 10.08
CA SER A 188 8.92 14.95 10.26
C SER A 188 8.34 13.66 9.68
N ALA A 189 9.22 12.85 9.09
CA ALA A 189 8.87 11.56 8.54
C ALA A 189 8.15 10.67 9.56
N ARG A 190 7.06 10.03 9.14
CA ARG A 190 6.23 9.16 9.98
C ARG A 190 5.58 8.03 9.17
N PRO A 191 5.19 6.93 9.83
CA PRO A 191 4.50 5.83 9.17
C PRO A 191 3.11 6.24 8.70
N VAL A 192 2.78 5.99 7.43
CA VAL A 192 1.46 6.29 6.88
C VAL A 192 0.97 5.18 5.96
N TRP A 193 -0.34 5.03 5.90
CA TRP A 193 -1.04 4.45 4.76
C TRP A 193 -1.28 5.54 3.72
N ILE A 194 -0.81 5.30 2.50
CA ILE A 194 -1.18 6.10 1.32
C ILE A 194 -2.12 5.24 0.48
N MET A 195 -3.31 5.76 0.21
CA MET A 195 -4.35 5.10 -0.59
C MET A 195 -4.73 5.97 -1.76
N ASP A 196 -4.36 5.54 -2.96
CA ASP A 196 -4.70 6.19 -4.22
C ASP A 196 -5.87 5.44 -4.86
N VAL A 197 -7.01 6.09 -5.03
CA VAL A 197 -8.21 5.51 -5.63
C VAL A 197 -8.57 6.22 -6.93
N TYR A 198 -8.96 5.44 -7.93
CA TYR A 198 -9.22 5.94 -9.27
C TYR A 198 -10.48 5.36 -9.89
N GLY A 199 -11.07 6.12 -10.82
CA GLY A 199 -12.28 5.71 -11.55
C GLY A 199 -13.57 5.84 -10.75
N GLY A 200 -13.55 6.57 -9.62
CA GLY A 200 -14.76 6.98 -8.92
C GLY A 200 -15.40 8.21 -9.58
N ASP A 201 -16.72 8.33 -9.51
CA ASP A 201 -17.42 9.55 -9.89
C ASP A 201 -17.45 10.54 -8.71
N TYR A 202 -16.36 11.29 -8.52
CA TYR A 202 -16.30 12.36 -7.50
C TYR A 202 -16.91 13.69 -7.99
N SER A 203 -17.75 13.65 -9.03
CA SER A 203 -18.37 14.85 -9.62
C SER A 203 -19.27 15.63 -8.68
N LEU A 204 -19.60 15.09 -7.50
CA LEU A 204 -20.35 15.81 -6.47
C LEU A 204 -19.62 17.05 -5.94
N HIS A 205 -18.29 17.16 -6.10
CA HIS A 205 -17.51 18.29 -5.58
C HIS A 205 -16.73 19.07 -6.64
N ALA A 206 -16.63 18.58 -7.87
CA ALA A 206 -15.90 19.23 -8.95
C ALA A 206 -16.82 19.56 -10.14
N PRO A 207 -16.83 20.82 -10.63
CA PRO A 207 -17.58 21.19 -11.83
C PRO A 207 -17.28 20.25 -13.00
N LYS A 208 -18.28 19.98 -13.86
CA LYS A 208 -18.10 19.18 -15.08
C LYS A 208 -17.06 19.75 -16.06
N THR A 209 -16.67 21.02 -15.88
CA THR A 209 -15.61 21.69 -16.64
C THR A 209 -14.21 21.22 -16.24
N VAL A 210 -14.05 20.61 -15.06
CA VAL A 210 -12.79 20.00 -14.63
C VAL A 210 -12.62 18.69 -15.40
N PRO A 211 -11.49 18.49 -16.11
CA PRO A 211 -11.24 17.26 -16.86
C PRO A 211 -11.40 16.02 -15.99
N LEU A 212 -11.96 14.94 -16.55
CA LEU A 212 -12.26 13.71 -15.80
C LEU A 212 -11.05 13.20 -15.00
N TYR A 213 -9.86 13.20 -15.60
CA TYR A 213 -8.62 12.77 -14.97
C TYR A 213 -8.21 13.57 -13.72
N GLN A 214 -8.77 14.77 -13.50
CA GLN A 214 -8.52 15.59 -12.32
C GLN A 214 -9.54 15.40 -11.20
N ARG A 215 -10.67 14.74 -11.50
CA ARG A 215 -11.81 14.59 -10.59
C ARG A 215 -12.27 13.15 -10.40
N ASN A 216 -11.58 12.18 -10.99
CA ASN A 216 -11.85 10.75 -10.81
C ASN A 216 -10.77 10.04 -9.99
N HIS A 217 -9.92 10.81 -9.31
CA HIS A 217 -8.82 10.35 -8.48
C HIS A 217 -8.88 11.01 -7.10
N MET A 218 -8.60 10.24 -6.06
CA MET A 218 -8.38 10.71 -4.71
C MET A 218 -7.22 9.95 -4.07
N ARG A 219 -6.30 10.66 -3.45
CA ARG A 219 -5.24 10.14 -2.60
C ARG A 219 -5.56 10.50 -1.16
N THR A 220 -5.58 9.50 -0.28
CA THR A 220 -5.74 9.70 1.16
C THR A 220 -4.48 9.25 1.90
N ILE A 221 -4.00 10.06 2.85
CA ILE A 221 -2.89 9.73 3.73
C ILE A 221 -3.42 9.62 5.17
N ILE A 222 -3.17 8.48 5.80
CA ILE A 222 -3.62 8.14 7.15
C ILE A 222 -2.39 7.71 7.96
N ASP A 223 -2.24 8.22 9.17
CA ASP A 223 -1.17 7.83 10.08
C ASP A 223 -1.29 6.33 10.41
N ALA A 224 -0.25 5.54 10.11
CA ALA A 224 -0.29 4.09 10.26
C ALA A 224 -0.07 3.63 11.72
N THR A 225 0.22 4.56 12.63
CA THR A 225 0.39 4.28 14.06
C THR A 225 -0.88 4.63 14.84
N THR A 226 -1.53 5.74 14.52
CA THR A 226 -2.68 6.29 15.26
C THR A 226 -4.01 6.15 14.52
N GLY A 227 -3.98 6.01 13.20
CA GLY A 227 -5.16 6.00 12.35
C GLY A 227 -5.78 7.39 12.18
N GLU A 228 -5.04 8.44 12.52
CA GLU A 228 -5.45 9.81 12.27
C GLU A 228 -5.43 10.10 10.77
N PHE A 229 -6.49 10.75 10.28
CA PHE A 229 -6.54 11.25 8.91
C PHE A 229 -5.61 12.45 8.79
N ILE A 230 -4.66 12.42 7.85
CA ILE A 230 -3.69 13.50 7.64
C ILE A 230 -4.18 14.41 6.52
N VAL A 231 -4.39 13.85 5.33
CA VAL A 231 -4.78 14.64 4.15
C VAL A 231 -5.52 13.78 3.12
N ALA A 232 -6.45 14.41 2.40
CA ALA A 232 -7.01 13.90 1.16
C ALA A 232 -6.78 14.93 0.05
N THR A 233 -6.26 14.48 -1.08
CA THR A 233 -5.91 15.33 -2.22
C THR A 233 -6.10 14.58 -3.52
N ASN A 234 -6.34 15.27 -4.63
CA ASN A 234 -6.39 14.65 -5.96
C ASN A 234 -5.02 14.62 -6.66
N MET A 235 -3.97 15.09 -6.00
CA MET A 235 -2.59 14.97 -6.47
C MET A 235 -2.01 13.60 -6.08
N PRO A 236 -1.00 13.07 -6.80
CA PRO A 236 -0.54 13.52 -8.11
C PRO A 236 -1.57 13.25 -9.21
N LEU A 237 -1.53 14.04 -10.29
CA LEU A 237 -2.42 13.91 -11.44
C LEU A 237 -1.73 13.18 -12.59
N ALA A 238 -2.46 12.33 -13.32
CA ALA A 238 -2.00 11.73 -14.56
C ALA A 238 -2.14 12.72 -15.73
N ARG A 239 -1.08 13.48 -16.03
CA ARG A 239 -1.09 14.59 -17.01
C ARG A 239 -0.70 14.20 -18.41
#